data_AF-A0A1M6HCE4-F1
#
_entry.id   AF-A0A1M6HCE4-F1
#
_cell.length_a   1.000
_cell.length_b   1.000
_cell.length_c   1.000
_cell.angle_alpha   90.00
_cell.angle_beta   90.00
_cell.angle_gamma   90.00
#
_symmetry.space_group_name_H-M   'P 1'
#
loop_
_entity.id
_entity.type
_entity.pdbx_description
1 polymer ?
#
loop_
_entity_poly.entity_id
_entity_poly.type
_entity_poly.pdbx_seq_one_letter_code
_entity_poly.pdbx_strand_id
1 'polypeptide(L)'
;MLHIAFTLYICSVINTKSVGNTINTALNIMKNSAKAALYRALNQALTISQIKELIEGVEIASKSPYSDSFYSATNISWGHKPDGSYRISDHWNFFSRGEMHCETSNNVEDDCWSVGVYSAETGKYTILKSFKKDFTAFRKKVDFREENRKEKLTARQEKIKEIVRNLEQRRWERNRALRIKNKKIWVSVNVNVWSGSGRNVKFAGTEDLVGRLVWESKTGNSFQILLNDGSTREIRKYNSYQELKRKPYTRKNAKAAA
;
A
#
# COMPACT_ATOMS: atom_id res chain seq x y z
N MET A 1 -20.58 57.86 20.20
CA MET A 1 -20.85 56.88 21.27
C MET A 1 -20.95 55.50 20.65
N LEU A 2 -20.20 54.54 21.21
CA LEU A 2 -20.11 53.12 20.80
C LEU A 2 -19.74 52.88 19.33
N HIS A 3 -18.44 52.86 19.02
CA HIS A 3 -17.78 51.88 18.11
C HIS A 3 -16.26 52.14 18.04
N ILE A 4 -15.64 52.45 19.19
CA ILE A 4 -14.18 52.52 19.36
C ILE A 4 -13.87 51.93 20.73
N ALA A 5 -13.97 50.61 20.86
CA ALA A 5 -13.62 49.89 22.09
C ALA A 5 -13.25 48.42 21.82
N PHE A 6 -12.54 48.15 20.71
CA PHE A 6 -12.03 46.80 20.42
C PHE A 6 -10.59 46.77 19.90
N THR A 7 -9.83 47.87 20.06
CA THR A 7 -8.46 47.98 19.52
C THR A 7 -7.40 48.28 20.58
N LEU A 8 -7.72 48.25 21.88
CA LEU A 8 -6.75 48.48 22.95
C LEU A 8 -6.93 47.52 24.15
N TYR A 9 -7.00 46.21 23.88
CA TYR A 9 -6.87 45.18 24.92
C TYR A 9 -6.05 43.96 24.45
N ILE A 10 -5.02 44.20 23.62
CA ILE A 10 -3.95 43.21 23.37
C ILE A 10 -2.60 43.95 23.43
N CYS A 11 -2.35 44.68 24.52
CA CYS A 11 -1.04 45.28 24.80
C CYS A 11 -0.63 45.20 26.28
N SER A 12 -1.21 44.29 27.05
CA SER A 12 -0.79 44.07 28.44
C SER A 12 -0.67 42.57 28.67
N VAL A 13 0.50 42.17 29.17
CA VAL A 13 0.98 40.79 29.41
C VAL A 13 1.69 40.15 28.21
N ILE A 14 2.71 40.85 27.68
CA ILE A 14 3.91 40.16 27.20
C ILE A 14 4.60 39.61 28.46
N ASN A 15 4.30 38.35 28.77
CA ASN A 15 5.07 37.56 29.70
C ASN A 15 6.43 37.29 29.05
N THR A 16 7.44 38.09 29.40
CA THR A 16 8.81 38.00 28.90
C THR A 16 9.49 36.65 29.19
N LYS A 17 8.89 35.79 30.04
CA LYS A 17 9.34 34.40 30.26
C LYS A 17 8.85 33.41 29.20
N SER A 18 7.80 33.72 28.44
CA SER A 18 7.24 32.84 27.40
C SER A 18 8.09 32.82 26.13
N VAL A 19 8.67 33.96 25.76
CA VAL A 19 9.44 34.09 24.50
C VAL A 19 10.77 33.33 24.58
N GLY A 20 11.42 33.30 25.75
CA GLY A 20 12.62 32.50 25.98
C GLY A 20 12.38 30.99 25.84
N ASN A 21 11.21 30.50 26.26
CA ASN A 21 10.86 29.08 26.14
C ASN A 21 10.52 28.68 24.70
N THR A 22 9.86 29.54 23.93
CA THR A 22 9.55 29.26 22.51
C THR A 22 10.82 29.28 21.65
N ILE A 23 11.73 30.22 21.90
CA ILE A 23 13.02 30.29 21.20
C ILE A 23 13.92 29.10 21.58
N ASN A 24 13.99 28.71 22.87
CA ASN A 24 14.75 27.54 23.30
C ASN A 24 14.14 26.22 22.80
N THR A 25 12.82 26.14 22.66
CA THR A 25 12.14 24.96 22.08
C THR A 25 12.35 24.90 20.57
N ALA A 26 12.26 26.02 19.86
CA ALA A 26 12.58 26.08 18.43
C ALA A 26 14.07 25.80 18.18
N LEU A 27 14.98 26.33 19.00
CA LEU A 27 16.42 26.00 18.98
C LEU A 27 16.66 24.53 19.30
N ASN A 28 15.95 23.93 20.25
CA ASN A 28 16.06 22.49 20.54
C ASN A 28 15.48 21.63 19.41
N ILE A 29 14.37 22.03 18.78
CA ILE A 29 13.81 21.36 17.59
C ILE A 29 14.75 21.52 16.39
N MET A 30 15.38 22.69 16.22
CA MET A 30 16.36 22.95 15.15
C MET A 30 17.67 22.19 15.39
N LYS A 31 18.20 22.18 16.61
CA LYS A 31 19.34 21.34 17.04
C LYS A 31 19.05 19.86 16.85
N ASN A 32 17.81 19.43 17.14
CA ASN A 32 17.36 18.06 16.86
C ASN A 32 17.17 17.81 15.34
N SER A 33 16.82 18.82 14.54
CA SER A 33 16.58 18.66 13.10
C SER A 33 17.88 18.45 12.31
N ALA A 34 18.93 19.23 12.61
CA ALA A 34 20.22 19.12 11.92
C ALA A 34 20.93 17.81 12.30
N LYS A 35 20.95 17.48 13.60
CA LYS A 35 21.52 16.21 14.07
C LYS A 35 20.76 15.00 13.54
N ALA A 36 19.41 15.03 13.53
CA ALA A 36 18.62 13.96 12.93
C ALA A 36 18.80 13.87 11.41
N ALA A 37 18.94 15.00 10.71
CA ALA A 37 19.27 15.01 9.29
C ALA A 37 20.67 14.42 9.03
N LEU A 38 21.67 14.73 9.86
CA LEU A 38 23.00 14.12 9.77
C LEU A 38 22.91 12.61 9.93
N TYR A 39 22.27 12.13 11.00
CA TYR A 39 22.12 10.69 11.21
C TYR A 39 21.38 10.01 10.06
N ARG A 40 20.37 10.65 9.46
CA ARG A 40 19.69 10.10 8.28
C ARG A 40 20.57 10.04 7.05
N ALA A 41 21.40 11.05 6.81
CA ALA A 41 22.33 11.08 5.69
C ALA A 41 23.43 10.01 5.88
N LEU A 42 24.08 9.99 7.05
CA LEU A 42 25.17 9.06 7.32
C LEU A 42 24.71 7.60 7.38
N ASN A 43 23.55 7.28 7.97
CA ASN A 43 23.04 5.90 8.05
C ASN A 43 22.69 5.28 6.68
N GLN A 44 22.67 6.06 5.60
CA GLN A 44 22.52 5.55 4.24
C GLN A 44 23.85 5.08 3.64
N ALA A 45 24.97 5.57 4.15
CA ALA A 45 26.29 5.36 3.54
C ALA A 45 27.32 4.77 4.50
N LEU A 46 27.12 4.82 5.81
CA LEU A 46 28.10 4.40 6.82
C LEU A 46 27.50 3.44 7.83
N THR A 47 28.36 2.61 8.42
CA THR A 47 28.03 1.77 9.57
C THR A 47 27.90 2.59 10.85
N ILE A 48 27.21 2.07 11.86
CA ILE A 48 27.04 2.75 13.16
C ILE A 48 28.40 3.06 13.81
N SER A 49 29.39 2.18 13.68
CA SER A 49 30.74 2.40 14.24
C SER A 49 31.43 3.59 13.58
N GLN A 50 31.43 3.64 12.24
CA GLN A 50 32.00 4.74 11.47
C GLN A 50 31.28 6.06 11.78
N ILE A 51 29.95 6.03 11.93
CA ILE A 51 29.18 7.22 12.31
C ILE A 51 29.62 7.75 13.67
N LYS A 52 29.73 6.87 14.68
CA LYS A 52 30.17 7.27 16.02
C LYS A 52 31.55 7.92 15.99
N GLU A 53 32.48 7.33 15.24
CA GLU A 53 33.85 7.82 15.13
C GLU A 53 33.96 9.13 14.32
N LEU A 54 33.14 9.30 13.28
CA LEU A 54 33.12 10.50 12.43
C LEU A 54 32.62 11.73 13.18
N ILE A 55 31.62 11.57 14.05
CA ILE A 55 30.97 12.67 14.76
C ILE A 55 31.48 12.85 16.19
N GLU A 56 32.44 12.03 16.62
CA GLU A 56 32.98 12.05 17.98
C GLU A 56 33.52 13.44 18.32
N GLY A 57 33.03 14.03 19.42
CA GLY A 57 33.42 15.37 19.85
C GLY A 57 32.84 16.53 19.02
N VAL A 58 32.01 16.26 18.01
CA VAL A 58 31.42 17.30 17.15
C VAL A 58 29.95 17.53 17.53
N GLU A 59 29.65 18.70 18.12
CA GLU A 59 28.26 19.16 18.28
C GLU A 59 27.78 19.75 16.96
N ILE A 60 26.63 19.28 16.45
CA ILE A 60 26.06 19.76 15.19
C ILE A 60 25.05 20.85 15.47
N ALA A 61 25.34 22.05 14.98
CA ALA A 61 24.53 23.24 15.23
C ALA A 61 23.65 23.61 14.03
N SER A 62 24.09 23.32 12.79
CA SER A 62 23.33 23.68 11.58
C SER A 62 23.55 22.70 10.42
N LYS A 63 22.65 22.74 9.44
CA LYS A 63 22.73 22.04 8.15
C LYS A 63 22.70 23.07 7.02
N SER A 64 23.48 22.84 5.98
CA SER A 64 23.36 23.57 4.72
C SER A 64 21.95 23.42 4.12
N PRO A 65 21.29 24.50 3.68
CA PRO A 65 20.02 24.40 2.99
C PRO A 65 20.16 23.83 1.57
N TYR A 66 21.38 23.80 1.02
CA TYR A 66 21.64 23.42 -0.38
C TYR A 66 22.24 22.02 -0.54
N SER A 67 22.71 21.40 0.55
CA SER A 67 23.41 20.12 0.48
C SER A 67 23.36 19.37 1.81
N ASP A 68 23.79 18.11 1.80
CA ASP A 68 24.04 17.34 3.02
C ASP A 68 25.41 17.68 3.60
N SER A 69 25.58 18.94 3.96
CA SER A 69 26.67 19.42 4.79
C SER A 69 26.15 19.89 6.13
N PHE A 70 26.91 19.60 7.18
CA PHE A 70 26.55 19.88 8.56
C PHE A 70 27.68 20.62 9.23
N TYR A 71 27.36 21.58 10.09
CA TYR A 71 28.36 22.44 10.73
C TYR A 71 28.19 22.44 12.24
N SER A 72 29.30 22.62 12.95
CA SER A 72 29.27 22.83 14.41
C SER A 72 28.92 24.26 14.84
N ALA A 73 28.71 25.17 13.88
CA ALA A 73 28.35 26.56 14.14
C ALA A 73 27.06 26.95 13.40
N THR A 74 26.37 27.98 13.90
CA THR A 74 25.13 28.52 13.31
C THR A 74 25.38 29.73 12.40
N ASN A 75 26.45 30.50 12.66
CA ASN A 75 26.86 31.66 11.88
C ASN A 75 27.70 31.25 10.67
N ILE A 76 27.10 30.46 9.77
CA ILE A 76 27.74 29.97 8.54
C ILE A 76 27.10 30.67 7.34
N SER A 77 27.92 31.33 6.50
CA SER A 77 27.50 31.93 5.23
C SER A 77 28.57 31.69 4.15
N TRP A 78 28.30 31.95 2.89
CA TRP A 78 29.29 31.75 1.82
C TRP A 78 30.63 32.45 2.11
N GLY A 79 30.60 33.70 2.58
CA GLY A 79 31.80 34.49 2.89
C GLY A 79 32.27 34.44 4.34
N HIS A 80 31.62 33.67 5.22
CA HIS A 80 32.02 33.60 6.63
C HIS A 80 31.92 32.19 7.20
N LYS A 81 32.99 31.78 7.87
CA LYS A 81 33.10 30.58 8.69
C LYS A 81 33.84 30.94 9.97
N PRO A 82 33.32 30.56 11.15
CA PRO A 82 34.05 30.76 12.39
C PRO A 82 35.33 29.93 12.40
N ASP A 83 36.41 30.50 12.91
CA ASP A 83 37.65 29.76 13.16
C ASP A 83 37.38 28.57 14.10
N GLY A 84 38.02 27.43 13.82
CA GLY A 84 37.83 26.20 14.56
C GLY A 84 36.48 25.51 14.37
N SER A 85 35.59 26.02 13.49
CA SER A 85 34.32 25.36 13.22
C SER A 85 34.51 24.05 12.42
N TYR A 86 33.77 23.02 12.82
CA TYR A 86 33.76 21.74 12.13
C TYR A 86 32.70 21.74 11.03
N ARG A 87 33.01 21.03 9.94
CA ARG A 87 32.06 20.67 8.89
C ARG A 87 32.14 19.17 8.62
N ILE A 88 30.99 18.53 8.54
CA ILE A 88 30.83 17.15 8.06
C ILE A 88 30.16 17.22 6.69
N SER A 89 30.83 16.69 5.66
CA SER A 89 30.38 16.77 4.28
C SER A 89 30.95 15.63 3.45
N ASP A 90 30.23 15.29 2.39
CA ASP A 90 30.62 14.29 1.42
C ASP A 90 31.06 14.88 0.07
N HIS A 91 31.23 16.21 0.06
CA HIS A 91 31.71 17.02 -1.05
C HIS A 91 32.55 18.19 -0.51
N TRP A 92 33.74 18.35 -1.08
CA TRP A 92 34.78 19.32 -0.73
C TRP A 92 35.41 19.84 -2.02
N ASN A 93 36.13 20.97 -1.97
CA ASN A 93 36.89 21.52 -3.11
C ASN A 93 36.04 21.68 -4.40
N PHE A 94 34.80 22.14 -4.29
CA PHE A 94 33.88 22.23 -5.44
C PHE A 94 33.83 23.65 -6.01
N PHE A 95 33.71 23.77 -7.33
CA PHE A 95 33.63 25.07 -8.01
C PHE A 95 32.17 25.54 -8.11
N SER A 96 31.89 26.78 -7.73
CA SER A 96 30.56 27.39 -7.85
C SER A 96 30.66 28.90 -7.93
N ARG A 97 29.83 29.53 -8.77
CA ARG A 97 29.79 30.99 -8.98
C ARG A 97 31.15 31.62 -9.31
N GLY A 98 32.02 30.88 -10.01
CA GLY A 98 33.34 31.37 -10.42
C GLY A 98 34.43 31.23 -9.36
N GLU A 99 34.13 30.64 -8.20
CA GLU A 99 35.07 30.50 -7.08
C GLU A 99 35.13 29.04 -6.59
N MET A 100 36.29 28.65 -6.04
CA MET A 100 36.44 27.36 -5.36
C MET A 100 35.90 27.47 -3.94
N HIS A 101 35.06 26.51 -3.54
CA HIS A 101 34.41 26.52 -2.26
C HIS A 101 34.88 25.40 -1.37
N CYS A 102 35.00 25.75 -0.09
CA CYS A 102 35.34 24.82 0.97
C CYS A 102 36.65 24.09 0.69
N GLU A 103 37.64 24.88 0.34
CA GLU A 103 39.00 24.45 0.06
C GLU A 103 39.60 23.71 1.25
N THR A 104 40.35 22.65 0.99
CA THR A 104 41.05 21.88 1.99
C THR A 104 42.56 22.10 1.92
N SER A 105 43.23 22.06 3.07
CA SER A 105 44.70 22.15 3.18
C SER A 105 45.38 20.82 2.83
N ASN A 106 44.68 19.70 3.07
CA ASN A 106 45.11 18.34 2.74
C ASN A 106 44.13 17.66 1.76
N ASN A 107 44.58 16.56 1.18
CA ASN A 107 43.78 15.81 0.20
C ASN A 107 42.53 15.21 0.85
N VAL A 108 41.42 15.23 0.12
CA VAL A 108 40.15 14.56 0.49
C VAL A 108 40.02 13.34 -0.39
N GLU A 109 39.75 12.18 0.20
CA GLU A 109 39.43 10.98 -0.58
C GLU A 109 38.07 11.12 -1.26
N ASP A 110 38.00 10.72 -2.53
CA ASP A 110 36.74 10.63 -3.26
C ASP A 110 35.79 9.62 -2.61
N ASP A 111 34.49 9.81 -2.84
CA ASP A 111 33.41 8.95 -2.35
C ASP A 111 33.41 8.72 -0.82
N CYS A 112 33.91 9.69 -0.06
CA CYS A 112 33.92 9.65 1.39
C CYS A 112 32.95 10.66 2.01
N TRP A 113 32.50 10.33 3.22
CA TRP A 113 32.07 11.32 4.19
C TRP A 113 33.28 11.73 5.03
N SER A 114 33.52 13.03 5.15
CA SER A 114 34.67 13.54 5.89
C SER A 114 34.27 14.64 6.87
N VAL A 115 35.04 14.74 7.94
CA VAL A 115 34.97 15.85 8.90
C VAL A 115 36.23 16.70 8.78
N GLY A 116 36.04 18.01 8.63
CA GLY A 116 37.13 18.98 8.57
C GLY A 116 36.93 20.14 9.52
N VAL A 117 38.02 20.76 9.94
CA VAL A 117 38.04 21.95 10.81
C VAL A 117 38.53 23.16 10.03
N TYR A 118 37.83 24.28 10.13
CA TYR A 118 38.17 25.51 9.42
C TYR A 118 39.25 26.31 10.15
N SER A 119 40.20 26.88 9.39
CA SER A 119 41.20 27.84 9.86
C SER A 119 41.00 29.19 9.18
N ALA A 120 40.72 30.24 9.97
CA ALA A 120 40.55 31.61 9.47
C ALA A 120 41.88 32.23 8.99
N GLU A 121 43.02 31.76 9.49
CA GLU A 121 44.35 32.19 9.04
C GLU A 121 44.62 31.76 7.59
N THR A 122 44.32 30.51 7.26
CA THR A 122 44.57 29.95 5.92
C THR A 122 43.38 30.08 4.98
N GLY A 123 42.18 30.31 5.52
CA GLY A 123 40.93 30.28 4.78
C GLY A 123 40.49 28.87 4.35
N LYS A 124 41.13 27.80 4.85
CA LYS A 124 40.94 26.42 4.41
C LYS A 124 40.50 25.49 5.53
N TYR A 125 39.95 24.34 5.15
CA TYR A 125 39.64 23.24 6.07
C TYR A 125 40.78 22.23 6.13
N THR A 126 41.12 21.77 7.32
CA THR A 126 41.97 20.58 7.52
C THR A 126 41.07 19.38 7.77
N ILE A 127 41.15 18.37 6.91
CA ILE A 127 40.39 17.12 7.04
C ILE A 127 41.00 16.27 8.14
N LEU A 128 40.16 15.86 9.08
CA LEU A 128 40.57 15.09 10.27
C LEU A 128 40.31 13.59 10.09
N LYS A 129 39.15 13.23 9.55
CA LYS A 129 38.75 11.83 9.32
C LYS A 129 37.87 11.71 8.07
N SER A 130 37.94 10.55 7.41
CA SER A 130 37.15 10.21 6.23
C SER A 130 36.69 8.75 6.31
N PHE A 131 35.47 8.47 5.87
CA PHE A 131 34.95 7.12 5.69
C PHE A 131 34.32 6.95 4.33
N LYS A 132 34.72 5.89 3.61
CA LYS A 132 34.13 5.52 2.32
C LYS A 132 32.64 5.22 2.46
N LYS A 133 31.88 5.72 1.50
CA LYS A 133 30.45 5.44 1.37
C LYS A 133 30.26 3.96 0.99
N ASP A 134 29.58 3.21 1.83
CA ASP A 134 29.07 1.87 1.55
C ASP A 134 27.55 1.91 1.39
N PHE A 135 27.11 1.89 0.13
CA PHE A 135 25.69 1.84 -0.21
C PHE A 135 25.12 0.42 -0.21
N THR A 136 25.91 -0.62 0.08
CA THR A 136 25.46 -2.03 0.02
C THR A 136 24.32 -2.28 1.00
N ALA A 137 24.46 -1.80 2.24
CA ALA A 137 23.42 -1.92 3.25
C ALA A 137 22.15 -1.13 2.89
N PHE A 138 22.31 0.03 2.25
CA PHE A 138 21.18 0.84 1.77
C PHE A 138 20.45 0.17 0.61
N ARG A 139 21.18 -0.32 -0.41
CA ARG A 139 20.61 -1.06 -1.55
C ARG A 139 19.80 -2.26 -1.07
N LYS A 140 20.36 -3.08 -0.17
CA LYS A 140 19.63 -4.21 0.44
C LYS A 140 18.31 -3.78 1.11
N LYS A 141 18.30 -2.65 1.83
CA LYS A 141 17.07 -2.11 2.45
C LYS A 141 16.06 -1.61 1.41
N VAL A 142 16.52 -0.99 0.33
CA VAL A 142 15.66 -0.54 -0.77
C VAL A 142 15.03 -1.75 -1.46
N ASP A 143 15.84 -2.74 -1.84
CA ASP A 143 15.39 -3.96 -2.52
C ASP A 143 14.35 -4.70 -1.68
N PHE A 144 14.63 -4.88 -0.37
CA PHE A 144 13.68 -5.50 0.56
C PHE A 144 12.34 -4.74 0.64
N ARG A 145 12.37 -3.40 0.65
CA ARG A 145 11.14 -2.59 0.68
C ARG A 145 10.35 -2.72 -0.62
N GLU A 146 11.04 -2.78 -1.77
CA GLU A 146 10.39 -2.99 -3.06
C GLU A 146 9.74 -4.36 -3.16
N GLU A 147 10.43 -5.41 -2.71
CA GLU A 147 9.92 -6.77 -2.67
C GLU A 147 8.65 -6.87 -1.80
N ASN A 148 8.70 -6.35 -0.58
CA ASN A 148 7.53 -6.26 0.30
C ASN A 148 6.36 -5.50 -0.33
N ARG A 149 6.65 -4.43 -1.10
CA ARG A 149 5.61 -3.67 -1.79
C ARG A 149 4.97 -4.48 -2.91
N LYS A 150 5.78 -5.21 -3.68
CA LYS A 150 5.29 -6.11 -4.74
C LYS A 150 4.42 -7.21 -4.16
N GLU A 151 4.87 -7.87 -3.10
CA GLU A 151 4.11 -8.92 -2.41
C GLU A 151 2.74 -8.41 -1.92
N LYS A 152 2.70 -7.26 -1.23
CA LYS A 152 1.44 -6.65 -0.78
C LYS A 152 0.51 -6.29 -1.93
N LEU A 153 1.05 -5.83 -3.06
CA LEU A 153 0.27 -5.50 -4.24
C LEU A 153 -0.35 -6.76 -4.85
N THR A 154 0.42 -7.84 -4.98
CA THR A 154 -0.05 -9.13 -5.48
C THR A 154 -1.15 -9.70 -4.58
N ALA A 155 -0.94 -9.74 -3.26
CA ALA A 155 -1.95 -10.20 -2.30
C ALA A 155 -3.26 -9.39 -2.38
N ARG A 156 -3.15 -8.06 -2.57
CA ARG A 156 -4.33 -7.21 -2.78
C ARG A 156 -5.06 -7.55 -4.08
N GLN A 157 -4.33 -7.79 -5.17
CA GLN A 157 -4.91 -8.17 -6.46
C GLN A 157 -5.63 -9.51 -6.37
N GLU A 158 -5.05 -10.50 -5.69
CA GLU A 158 -5.67 -11.81 -5.48
C GLU A 158 -6.96 -11.70 -4.67
N LYS A 159 -6.95 -10.92 -3.58
CA LYS A 159 -8.15 -10.65 -2.78
C LYS A 159 -9.26 -9.98 -3.59
N ILE A 160 -8.91 -9.04 -4.47
CA ILE A 160 -9.89 -8.41 -5.37
C ILE A 160 -10.47 -9.44 -6.34
N LYS A 161 -9.63 -10.28 -6.96
CA LYS A 161 -10.09 -11.35 -7.86
C LYS A 161 -11.05 -12.30 -7.16
N GLU A 162 -10.76 -12.68 -5.91
CA GLU A 162 -11.64 -13.53 -5.10
C GLU A 162 -12.99 -12.86 -4.83
N ILE A 163 -13.00 -11.59 -4.42
CA ILE A 163 -14.23 -10.83 -4.19
C ILE A 163 -15.08 -10.77 -5.48
N VAL A 164 -14.46 -10.50 -6.63
CA VAL A 164 -15.16 -10.44 -7.91
C VAL A 164 -15.80 -11.78 -8.25
N ARG A 165 -15.06 -12.90 -8.13
CA ARG A 165 -15.61 -14.26 -8.35
C ARG A 165 -16.81 -14.54 -7.44
N ASN A 166 -16.71 -14.19 -6.16
CA ASN A 166 -17.79 -14.38 -5.19
C ASN A 166 -19.03 -13.54 -5.55
N LEU A 167 -18.84 -12.30 -6.01
CA LEU A 167 -19.93 -11.44 -6.46
C LEU A 167 -20.61 -11.97 -7.73
N GLU A 168 -19.83 -12.46 -8.69
CA GLU A 168 -20.33 -13.09 -9.91
C GLU A 168 -21.13 -14.34 -9.61
N GLN A 169 -20.63 -15.21 -8.73
CA GLN A 169 -21.34 -16.40 -8.28
C GLN A 169 -22.68 -16.03 -7.61
N ARG A 170 -22.68 -15.08 -6.67
CA ARG A 170 -23.92 -14.59 -6.03
C ARG A 170 -24.89 -13.97 -7.03
N ARG A 171 -24.39 -13.29 -8.07
CA ARG A 171 -25.23 -12.73 -9.14
C ARG A 171 -25.84 -13.85 -9.98
N TRP A 172 -25.07 -14.86 -10.32
CA TRP A 172 -25.53 -16.04 -11.04
C TRP A 172 -26.60 -16.81 -10.26
N GLU A 173 -26.36 -17.08 -8.97
CA GLU A 173 -27.32 -17.76 -8.08
C GLU A 173 -28.64 -17.01 -7.98
N ARG A 174 -28.59 -15.68 -7.78
CA ARG A 174 -29.79 -14.83 -7.76
C ARG A 174 -30.55 -14.86 -9.08
N ASN A 175 -29.84 -14.73 -10.21
CA ASN A 175 -30.44 -14.78 -11.53
C ASN A 175 -31.08 -16.16 -11.81
N ARG A 176 -30.43 -17.24 -11.40
CA ARG A 176 -30.97 -18.61 -11.48
C ARG A 176 -32.25 -18.74 -10.67
N ALA A 177 -32.23 -18.34 -9.40
CA ALA A 177 -33.39 -18.38 -8.53
C ALA A 177 -34.58 -17.59 -9.11
N LEU A 178 -34.34 -16.42 -9.70
CA LEU A 178 -35.36 -15.63 -10.40
C LEU A 178 -35.91 -16.36 -11.64
N ARG A 179 -35.06 -17.03 -12.42
CA ARG A 179 -35.50 -17.82 -13.58
C ARG A 179 -36.35 -19.03 -13.15
N ILE A 180 -35.98 -19.70 -12.04
CA ILE A 180 -36.76 -20.80 -11.44
C ILE A 180 -38.12 -20.27 -10.94
N LYS A 181 -38.13 -19.20 -10.13
CA LYS A 181 -39.35 -18.56 -9.61
C LYS A 181 -40.32 -18.17 -10.74
N ASN A 182 -39.78 -17.63 -11.83
CA ASN A 182 -40.57 -17.23 -13.00
C ASN A 182 -40.85 -18.38 -13.97
N LYS A 183 -40.53 -19.64 -13.60
CA LYS A 183 -40.75 -20.86 -14.40
C LYS A 183 -40.17 -20.76 -15.83
N LYS A 184 -39.02 -20.08 -15.97
CA LYS A 184 -38.34 -19.81 -17.26
C LYS A 184 -37.32 -20.89 -17.64
N ILE A 185 -36.98 -21.81 -16.74
CA ILE A 185 -36.01 -22.89 -17.00
C ILE A 185 -36.78 -24.15 -17.38
N TRP A 186 -36.50 -24.68 -18.58
CA TRP A 186 -36.97 -25.98 -19.00
C TRP A 186 -35.87 -27.00 -18.73
N VAL A 187 -36.27 -28.17 -18.24
CA VAL A 187 -35.34 -29.25 -17.92
C VAL A 187 -35.85 -30.56 -18.49
N SER A 188 -34.92 -31.39 -18.94
CA SER A 188 -35.14 -32.80 -19.28
C SER A 188 -34.45 -33.65 -18.24
N VAL A 189 -35.13 -34.66 -17.71
CA VAL A 189 -34.59 -35.55 -16.69
C VAL A 189 -35.04 -36.97 -16.96
N ASN A 190 -34.09 -37.89 -16.95
CA ASN A 190 -34.38 -39.32 -16.96
C ASN A 190 -34.58 -39.77 -15.51
N VAL A 191 -35.72 -40.39 -15.21
CA VAL A 191 -36.04 -40.87 -13.86
C VAL A 191 -36.27 -42.38 -13.87
N ASN A 192 -35.67 -43.05 -12.89
CA ASN A 192 -36.00 -44.45 -12.61
C ASN A 192 -37.42 -44.54 -12.04
N VAL A 193 -38.26 -45.34 -12.68
CA VAL A 193 -39.60 -45.69 -12.25
C VAL A 193 -39.54 -46.98 -11.45
N TRP A 194 -40.20 -47.00 -10.31
CA TRP A 194 -40.28 -48.16 -9.44
C TRP A 194 -41.74 -48.52 -9.21
N SER A 195 -42.06 -49.82 -9.21
CA SER A 195 -43.40 -50.34 -8.95
C SER A 195 -43.43 -51.14 -7.64
N GLY A 196 -44.58 -51.12 -6.96
CA GLY A 196 -44.79 -51.83 -5.69
C GLY A 196 -44.74 -50.93 -4.45
N SER A 197 -45.02 -51.53 -3.29
CA SER A 197 -45.13 -50.83 -2.00
C SER A 197 -44.38 -51.56 -0.89
N GLY A 198 -43.85 -50.80 0.08
CA GLY A 198 -43.16 -51.37 1.25
C GLY A 198 -41.84 -52.03 0.90
N ARG A 199 -41.63 -53.29 1.30
CA ARG A 199 -40.39 -54.03 1.01
C ARG A 199 -40.34 -54.63 -0.40
N ASN A 200 -41.44 -54.58 -1.15
CA ASN A 200 -41.58 -55.20 -2.47
C ASN A 200 -41.51 -54.16 -3.61
N VAL A 201 -40.56 -53.24 -3.54
CA VAL A 201 -40.33 -52.24 -4.59
C VAL A 201 -39.41 -52.85 -5.66
N LYS A 202 -39.87 -52.90 -6.92
CA LYS A 202 -39.10 -53.41 -8.06
C LYS A 202 -38.85 -52.28 -9.06
N PHE A 203 -37.70 -52.31 -9.71
CA PHE A 203 -37.42 -51.40 -10.82
C PHE A 203 -38.36 -51.71 -11.98
N ALA A 204 -39.08 -50.69 -12.46
CA ALA A 204 -40.09 -50.82 -13.51
C ALA A 204 -39.62 -50.25 -14.86
N GLY A 205 -38.51 -49.49 -14.88
CA GLY A 205 -37.94 -48.90 -16.09
C GLY A 205 -37.46 -47.47 -15.87
N THR A 206 -37.12 -46.79 -16.96
CA THR A 206 -36.78 -45.36 -16.95
C THR A 206 -37.84 -44.56 -17.69
N GLU A 207 -38.05 -43.32 -17.29
CA GLU A 207 -38.99 -42.39 -17.89
C GLU A 207 -38.28 -41.05 -18.15
N ASP A 208 -38.42 -40.52 -19.37
CA ASP A 208 -37.94 -39.18 -19.70
C ASP A 208 -39.02 -38.15 -19.40
N LEU A 209 -38.76 -37.34 -18.38
CA LEU A 209 -39.63 -36.24 -18.00
C LEU A 209 -39.09 -34.93 -18.54
N VAL A 210 -40.00 -34.13 -19.08
CA VAL A 210 -39.69 -32.78 -19.54
C VAL A 210 -40.67 -31.79 -18.94
N GLY A 211 -40.15 -30.78 -18.26
CA GLY A 211 -40.96 -29.83 -17.52
C GLY A 211 -40.25 -28.53 -17.21
N ARG A 212 -40.95 -27.61 -16.55
CA ARG A 212 -40.37 -26.36 -16.04
C ARG A 212 -39.81 -26.60 -14.65
N LEU A 213 -38.56 -26.22 -14.42
CA LEU A 213 -37.97 -26.23 -13.08
C LEU A 213 -38.66 -25.18 -12.21
N VAL A 214 -39.31 -25.60 -11.13
CA VAL A 214 -40.07 -24.72 -10.22
C VAL A 214 -39.43 -24.55 -8.86
N TRP A 215 -38.60 -25.51 -8.45
CA TRP A 215 -37.81 -25.44 -7.23
C TRP A 215 -36.57 -26.29 -7.37
N GLU A 216 -35.47 -25.88 -6.74
CA GLU A 216 -34.23 -26.61 -6.66
C GLU A 216 -33.64 -26.42 -5.26
N SER A 217 -33.22 -27.51 -4.64
CA SER A 217 -32.53 -27.48 -3.35
C SER A 217 -31.18 -26.76 -3.46
N LYS A 218 -30.74 -26.12 -2.36
CA LYS A 218 -29.42 -25.45 -2.31
C LYS A 218 -28.25 -26.40 -2.58
N THR A 219 -28.41 -27.68 -2.28
CA THR A 219 -27.39 -28.71 -2.48
C THR A 219 -27.43 -29.34 -3.88
N GLY A 220 -28.42 -28.99 -4.72
CA GLY A 220 -28.66 -29.62 -6.02
C GLY A 220 -29.15 -31.07 -5.94
N ASN A 221 -29.37 -31.60 -4.74
CA ASN A 221 -29.72 -33.01 -4.51
C ASN A 221 -31.20 -33.30 -4.70
N SER A 222 -32.05 -32.29 -4.84
CA SER A 222 -33.44 -32.47 -5.22
C SER A 222 -33.97 -31.23 -5.92
N PHE A 223 -34.99 -31.45 -6.74
CA PHE A 223 -35.66 -30.40 -7.48
C PHE A 223 -37.10 -30.81 -7.80
N GLN A 224 -37.94 -29.84 -8.13
CA GLN A 224 -39.31 -30.07 -8.56
C GLN A 224 -39.50 -29.52 -9.97
N ILE A 225 -40.21 -30.30 -10.79
CA ILE A 225 -40.59 -29.91 -12.15
C ILE A 225 -42.11 -29.82 -12.28
N LEU A 226 -42.58 -28.81 -13.00
CA LEU A 226 -43.96 -28.65 -13.45
C LEU A 226 -44.09 -29.26 -14.85
N LEU A 227 -44.88 -30.32 -14.95
CA LEU A 227 -45.12 -31.06 -16.19
C LEU A 227 -46.18 -30.34 -17.06
N ASN A 228 -46.33 -30.78 -18.31
CA ASN A 228 -47.24 -30.17 -19.27
C ASN A 228 -48.73 -30.35 -18.90
N ASP A 229 -49.05 -31.36 -18.10
CA ASP A 229 -50.40 -31.62 -17.58
C ASP A 229 -50.75 -30.74 -16.36
N GLY A 230 -49.83 -29.89 -15.91
CA GLY A 230 -49.99 -29.02 -14.75
C GLY A 230 -49.61 -29.67 -13.41
N SER A 231 -49.27 -30.95 -13.39
CA SER A 231 -48.80 -31.65 -12.19
C SER A 231 -47.35 -31.29 -11.86
N THR A 232 -47.00 -31.37 -10.57
CA THR A 232 -45.62 -31.17 -10.10
C THR A 232 -45.04 -32.47 -9.57
N ARG A 233 -43.78 -32.76 -9.92
CA ARG A 233 -43.07 -33.96 -9.44
C ARG A 233 -41.75 -33.56 -8.78
N GLU A 234 -41.52 -34.03 -7.56
CA GLU A 234 -40.23 -33.93 -6.88
C GLU A 234 -39.30 -35.06 -7.35
N ILE A 235 -38.04 -34.71 -7.64
CA ILE A 235 -37.00 -35.60 -8.09
C ILE A 235 -35.82 -35.49 -7.12
N ARG A 236 -35.29 -36.65 -6.69
CA ARG A 236 -34.26 -36.75 -5.63
C ARG A 236 -32.99 -37.45 -6.11
N LYS A 237 -31.87 -36.96 -5.56
CA LYS A 237 -30.46 -37.39 -5.37
C LYS A 237 -29.71 -38.12 -6.48
N TYR A 238 -30.37 -38.86 -7.38
CA TYR A 238 -29.71 -39.75 -8.34
C TYR A 238 -29.98 -39.42 -9.80
N ASN A 239 -30.89 -38.48 -10.06
CA ASN A 239 -31.21 -38.08 -11.42
C ASN A 239 -30.67 -36.66 -11.64
N SER A 240 -29.64 -36.52 -12.47
CA SER A 240 -29.24 -35.22 -13.01
C SER A 240 -30.23 -34.82 -14.10
N TYR A 241 -30.39 -33.51 -14.30
CA TYR A 241 -31.22 -32.99 -15.37
C TYR A 241 -30.38 -32.13 -16.31
N GLN A 242 -30.84 -32.02 -17.55
CA GLN A 242 -30.26 -31.14 -18.55
C GLN A 242 -31.15 -29.91 -18.74
N GLU A 243 -30.60 -28.71 -18.59
CA GLU A 243 -31.31 -27.48 -18.96
C GLU A 243 -31.48 -27.39 -20.48
N LEU A 244 -32.72 -27.16 -20.90
CA LEU A 244 -33.07 -26.96 -22.29
C LEU A 244 -33.04 -25.47 -22.62
N LYS A 245 -32.42 -25.10 -23.75
CA LYS A 245 -32.31 -23.70 -24.20
C LYS A 245 -33.67 -23.06 -24.47
N ARG A 246 -34.69 -23.85 -24.84
CA ARG A 246 -36.05 -23.41 -25.20
C ARG A 246 -37.09 -24.45 -24.78
N LYS A 247 -38.36 -24.05 -24.75
CA LYS A 247 -39.48 -24.98 -24.57
C LYS A 247 -39.42 -26.07 -25.65
N PRO A 248 -39.53 -27.36 -25.30
CA PRO A 248 -39.62 -28.44 -26.29
C PRO A 248 -40.88 -28.27 -27.14
N TYR A 249 -40.72 -28.40 -28.46
CA TYR A 249 -41.83 -28.34 -29.40
C TYR A 249 -42.69 -29.60 -29.24
N THR A 250 -43.95 -29.44 -28.81
CA THR A 250 -44.90 -30.54 -28.69
C THR A 250 -45.68 -30.68 -30.00
N ARG A 251 -45.48 -31.80 -30.72
CA ARG A 251 -46.15 -32.11 -32.00
C ARG A 251 -47.69 -32.09 -31.95
N LYS A 252 -48.33 -32.04 -30.78
CA LYS A 252 -49.80 -31.98 -30.63
C LYS A 252 -50.44 -30.74 -31.28
N ASN A 253 -49.70 -29.66 -31.54
CA ASN A 253 -50.22 -28.47 -32.24
C ASN A 253 -50.07 -28.52 -33.77
N ALA A 254 -49.38 -29.52 -34.34
CA ALA A 254 -49.16 -29.60 -35.80
C ALA A 254 -50.36 -30.19 -36.57
N LYS A 255 -51.30 -30.85 -35.88
CA LYS A 255 -52.54 -31.39 -36.48
C LYS A 255 -53.70 -30.38 -36.57
N ALA A 256 -53.49 -29.13 -36.13
CA ALA A 256 -54.49 -28.06 -36.21
C ALA A 256 -54.16 -27.00 -37.27
N ALA A 257 -53.06 -27.16 -38.02
CA ALA A 257 -52.61 -26.25 -39.07
C ALA A 257 -52.33 -26.97 -40.41
N ALA A 258 -52.86 -28.17 -40.58
CA ALA A 258 -52.95 -28.92 -41.82
C ALA A 258 -54.41 -29.35 -41.98
#